data_AF-X0V803-F1
#
_entry.id   AF-X0V803-F1
#
_cell.length_a   1.000
_cell.length_b   1.000
_cell.length_c   1.000
_cell.angle_alpha   90.00
_cell.angle_beta   90.00
_cell.angle_gamma   90.00
#
_symmetry.space_group_name_H-M   'P 1'
#
loop_
_entity.id
_entity.type
_entity.pdbx_description
1 polymer ?
#
loop_
_entity_poly.entity_id
_entity_poly.type
_entity_poly.pdbx_seq_one_letter_code
_entity_poly.pdbx_strand_id
1 'polypeptide(L)' 'LPLTFTDEADYDKIGQGDELKIVDVPEALRKDNTLAVRNLTRGSEFTAQHSLSPRQVEMILAGGLLNYVKNPG' A
#
# COMPACT_ATOMS: atom_id res chain seq x y z
N LEU A 1 1.95 -1.00 6.71
CA LEU A 1 1.56 -1.86 5.57
C LEU A 1 2.84 -2.45 4.99
N PRO A 2 3.05 -3.78 5.02
CA PRO A 2 4.20 -4.39 4.37
C PRO A 2 4.02 -4.32 2.85
N LEU A 3 4.91 -3.60 2.18
CA LEU A 3 4.92 -3.43 0.73
C LEU A 3 6.25 -3.87 0.17
N THR A 4 6.21 -4.52 -0.99
CA THR A 4 7.38 -4.93 -1.75
C THR A 4 7.28 -4.34 -3.16
N PHE A 5 8.38 -3.90 -3.73
CA PHE A 5 8.40 -3.45 -5.12
C PHE A 5 8.10 -4.63 -6.05
N THR A 6 7.37 -4.37 -7.14
CA THR A 6 7.19 -5.37 -8.21
C THR A 6 8.40 -5.44 -9.13
N ASP A 7 9.16 -4.35 -9.23
CA ASP A 7 10.41 -4.24 -9.98
C ASP A 7 11.51 -3.71 -9.05
N GLU A 8 12.64 -4.42 -8.95
CA GLU A 8 13.78 -4.00 -8.13
C GLU A 8 14.38 -2.67 -8.62
N ALA A 9 14.29 -2.37 -9.93
CA ALA A 9 14.79 -1.11 -10.50
C ALA A 9 13.99 0.12 -10.02
N ASP A 10 12.80 -0.06 -9.46
CA ASP A 10 12.04 1.04 -8.85
C ASP A 10 12.65 1.50 -7.54
N TYR A 11 13.42 0.65 -6.85
CA TYR A 11 14.16 1.03 -5.66
C TYR A 11 15.19 2.13 -5.96
N ASP A 12 15.92 2.00 -7.07
CA ASP A 12 16.92 3.00 -7.51
C ASP A 12 16.29 4.35 -7.89
N LYS A 13 14.97 4.35 -8.15
CA LYS A 13 14.20 5.56 -8.46
C LYS A 13 13.72 6.30 -7.22
N ILE A 14 13.97 5.78 -6.01
CA ILE A 14 13.54 6.39 -4.75
C ILE A 14 14.75 6.79 -3.94
N GLY A 15 14.78 8.06 -3.54
CA GLY A 15 15.81 8.62 -2.68
C GLY A 15 15.32 8.82 -1.25
N GLN A 16 16.27 8.94 -0.32
CA GLN A 16 15.97 9.45 1.00
C GLN A 16 15.44 10.89 0.90
N GLY A 17 14.32 11.16 1.58
CA GLY A 17 13.65 12.46 1.53
C GLY A 17 12.59 12.60 0.45
N ASP A 18 12.37 11.57 -0.38
CA ASP A 18 11.25 11.58 -1.32
C ASP A 18 9.90 11.44 -0.63
N GLU A 19 8.93 12.21 -1.10
CA GLU A 19 7.54 12.08 -0.67
C GLU A 19 6.80 11.08 -1.55
N LEU A 20 6.38 9.97 -0.95
CA LEU A 20 5.65 8.91 -1.64
C LEU A 20 4.17 8.96 -1.28
N LYS A 21 3.32 8.95 -2.30
CA LYS A 21 1.87 8.91 -2.19
C LYS A 21 1.33 7.61 -2.76
N ILE A 22 0.70 6.81 -1.92
CA ILE A 22 -0.02 5.61 -2.35
C ILE A 22 -1.46 6.04 -2.69
N VAL A 23 -1.89 5.75 -3.91
CA VAL A 23 -3.20 6.18 -4.42
C VAL A 23 -4.23 5.09 -4.18
N ASP A 24 -5.45 5.47 -3.80
CA ASP A 24 -6.62 4.60 -3.67
C ASP A 24 -6.41 3.33 -2.82
N VAL A 25 -5.64 3.46 -1.73
CA VAL A 25 -5.26 2.35 -0.84
C VAL A 25 -6.43 1.41 -0.49
N PRO A 26 -7.63 1.88 -0.08
CA PRO A 26 -8.71 0.97 0.29
C PRO A 26 -9.20 0.09 -0.86
N GLU A 27 -9.31 0.67 -2.06
CA GLU A 27 -9.78 -0.04 -3.25
C GLU A 27 -8.68 -0.94 -3.81
N ALA A 28 -7.43 -0.47 -3.79
CA ALA A 28 -6.27 -1.26 -4.18
C ALA A 28 -6.18 -2.55 -3.35
N LEU A 29 -6.24 -2.44 -2.02
CA LEU A 29 -6.18 -3.60 -1.11
C LEU A 29 -7.35 -4.60 -1.30
N ARG A 30 -8.53 -4.14 -1.74
CA ARG A 30 -9.71 -4.99 -1.96
C ARG A 30 -9.65 -5.73 -3.29
N LYS A 31 -9.10 -5.10 -4.32
CA LYS A 31 -9.25 -5.52 -5.71
C LYS A 31 -8.11 -6.40 -6.17
N ASP A 32 -6.88 -6.01 -5.85
CA ASP A 32 -5.67 -6.71 -6.24
C ASP A 32 -4.65 -6.69 -5.09
N ASN A 33 -3.60 -7.50 -5.23
CA ASN A 33 -2.47 -7.45 -4.31
C ASN A 33 -1.46 -6.35 -4.65
N THR A 34 -1.82 -5.38 -5.50
CA THR A 34 -0.93 -4.32 -5.99
C THR A 34 -1.47 -2.92 -5.67
N LEU A 35 -0.56 -1.97 -5.48
CA LEU A 35 -0.84 -0.56 -5.20
C LEU A 35 0.05 0.32 -6.06
N ALA A 36 -0.55 1.36 -6.65
CA ALA A 36 0.18 2.41 -7.34
C ALA A 36 0.77 3.39 -6.32
N VAL A 37 2.08 3.65 -6.45
CA VAL A 37 2.82 4.58 -5.61
C VAL A 37 3.43 5.66 -6.47
N ARG A 38 3.09 6.92 -6.15
CA ARG A 38 3.60 8.11 -6.83
C ARG A 38 4.66 8.77 -5.99
N ASN A 39 5.82 8.99 -6.57
CA ASN A 39 6.86 9.83 -6.02
C ASN A 39 6.55 11.29 -6.40
N LEU A 40 6.15 12.09 -5.41
CA LEU A 40 5.75 13.48 -5.62
C LEU A 40 6.94 14.42 -5.82
N THR A 41 8.12 14.07 -5.31
CA THR A 41 9.34 14.87 -5.44
C THR A 41 10.00 14.68 -6.81
N ARG A 42 9.99 13.45 -7.33
CA ARG A 42 10.63 13.10 -8.61
C ARG A 42 9.66 13.00 -9.79
N GLY A 43 8.35 12.97 -9.53
CA GLY A 43 7.31 12.85 -10.54
C GLY A 43 7.23 11.46 -11.20
N SER A 44 7.80 10.43 -10.58
CA SER A 44 7.74 9.04 -11.04
C SER A 44 6.59 8.28 -10.39
N GLU A 45 6.14 7.21 -11.04
CA GLU A 45 5.13 6.28 -10.53
C GLU A 45 5.66 4.85 -10.66
N PHE A 46 5.40 4.03 -9.65
CA PHE A 46 5.78 2.63 -9.62
C PHE A 46 4.72 1.81 -8.92
N THR A 47 4.79 0.49 -9.10
CA THR A 47 3.86 -0.45 -8.50
C THR A 47 4.51 -1.17 -7.33
N ALA A 48 3.79 -1.26 -6.23
CA ALA A 48 4.16 -2.08 -5.09
C ALA A 48 3.11 -3.18 -4.89
N GLN A 49 3.51 -4.31 -4.33
CA GLN A 49 2.62 -5.40 -3.98
C GLN A 49 2.59 -5.63 -2.46
N HIS A 50 1.49 -6.19 -1.97
CA HIS A 50 1.35 -6.62 -0.58
C HIS A 50 1.10 -8.13 -0.51
N SER A 51 1.51 -8.76 0.58
CA SER A 51 1.30 -10.20 0.85
C SER A 51 0.19 -10.44 1.89
N LEU A 52 -0.67 -9.45 2.11
CA LEU A 52 -1.77 -9.56 3.07
C LEU A 52 -2.85 -10.54 2.61
N SER A 53 -3.30 -11.36 3.55
CA SER A 53 -4.51 -12.17 3.42
C SER A 53 -5.78 -11.31 3.41
N PRO A 54 -6.92 -11.84 2.90
CA PRO A 54 -8.20 -11.10 2.89
C PRO A 54 -8.62 -10.57 4.26
N ARG A 55 -8.43 -11.37 5.32
CA ARG A 55 -8.70 -10.93 6.70
C ARG A 55 -7.81 -9.78 7.15
N GLN A 56 -6.54 -9.77 6.74
CA GLN A 56 -5.63 -8.66 7.05
C GLN A 56 -6.00 -7.38 6.29
N VAL A 57 -6.46 -7.52 5.05
CA VAL A 57 -7.03 -6.40 4.29
C VAL A 57 -8.23 -5.80 5.03
N GLU A 58 -9.20 -6.62 5.45
CA GLU A 58 -10.36 -6.15 6.22
C GLU A 58 -9.97 -5.45 7.53
N MET A 59 -8.98 -5.98 8.25
CA MET A 59 -8.46 -5.35 9.47
C MET A 59 -7.83 -3.97 9.20
N ILE A 60 -7.10 -3.81 8.09
CA ILE A 60 -6.52 -2.52 7.72
C ILE A 60 -7.59 -1.54 7.28
N LEU A 61 -8.57 -2.00 6.48
CA LEU A 61 -9.70 -1.19 6.02
C LEU A 61 -10.59 -0.70 7.17
N ALA A 62 -10.70 -1.49 8.24
CA ALA A 62 -11.40 -1.07 9.46
C ALA A 62 -10.67 0.08 10.19
N GLY A 63 -9.45 0.47 9.80
CA GLY A 63 -8.62 1.44 10.51
C GLY A 63 -7.69 0.80 11.54
N GLY A 64 -7.41 -0.50 11.40
CA GLY A 64 -6.54 -1.27 12.27
C GLY A 64 -7.28 -2.34 13.08
N LEU A 65 -6.51 -3.31 13.61
CA LEU A 65 -7.02 -4.45 14.40
C LEU A 65 -7.94 -3.99 15.55
N LEU A 66 -7.61 -2.87 16.21
CA LEU A 66 -8.40 -2.30 17.30
C LEU A 66 -9.80 -1.86 16.85
N ASN A 67 -9.97 -1.31 15.65
CA ASN A 67 -11.29 -0.97 15.13
C ASN A 67 -12.05 -2.21 14.64
N TYR A 68 -11.36 -3.19 14.04
CA TYR A 68 -11.98 -4.44 13.61
C TYR A 68 -12.58 -5.23 14.79
N VAL A 69 -11.86 -5.32 15.92
CA VAL A 69 -12.34 -6.03 17.12
C VAL A 69 -13.44 -5.26 17.85
N LYS A 70 -13.50 -3.93 17.70
CA LYS A 70 -14.53 -3.09 18.34
C LYS A 70 -15.87 -3.11 17.59
N ASN A 71 -15.88 -3.58 16.34
CA ASN A 71 -17.07 -3.66 15.52
C ASN A 71 -17.07 -4.99 14.73
N PRO A 72 -17.25 -6.16 15.39
CA PRO A 72 -17.76 -7.30 14.67
C PRO A 72 -19.21 -6.94 14.28
N GLY A 73 -19.53 -7.02 13.00
CA GLY A 73 -20.88 -6.76 12.50
C GLY A 73 -21.97 -7.55 13.23
#